data_AF-A0A4S2V9G7-F1
#
_entry.id   AF-A0A4S2V9G7-F1
#
_cell.length_a   1.000
_cell.length_b   1.000
_cell.length_c   1.000
_cell.angle_alpha   90.00
_cell.angle_beta   90.00
_cell.angle_gamma   90.00
#
_symmetry.space_group_name_H-M   'P 1'
#
loop_
_entity.id
_entity.type
_entity.pdbx_description
1 polymer ?
#
loop_
_entity_poly.entity_id
_entity_poly.type
_entity_poly.pdbx_seq_one_letter_code
_entity_poly.pdbx_strand_id
1 'polypeptide(L)'
;MHRDGCADAQRVGGRGDNGADVKATDPFGRRWVIQCKHRRAGWSGKPVGTPELHVLNGTGRQVHHGDVLVMLTNGRLTGNAADFARDQRLHLVDRHVLAEWAAGSRPLWELLRSVPAPRRRPPLS
;
A
#
# COMPACT_ATOMS: atom_id res chain seq x y z
N MET A 1 16.04 -11.23 8.99
CA MET A 1 14.58 -11.43 9.11
C MET A 1 13.90 -10.14 8.71
N HIS A 2 12.95 -10.16 7.77
CA HIS A 2 12.09 -8.99 7.51
C HIS A 2 11.06 -8.90 8.63
N ARG A 3 10.89 -7.71 9.23
CA ARG A 3 10.10 -7.51 10.47
C ARG A 3 8.70 -8.12 10.38
N ASP A 4 8.00 -7.90 9.28
CA ASP A 4 6.62 -8.34 9.08
C ASP A 4 6.56 -9.67 8.30
N GLY A 5 7.64 -10.43 8.18
CA GLY A 5 7.63 -11.76 7.55
C GLY A 5 7.43 -11.79 6.03
N CYS A 6 7.36 -10.65 5.35
CA CYS A 6 7.34 -10.58 3.88
C CYS A 6 8.74 -10.85 3.30
N ALA A 7 9.05 -12.10 2.99
CA ALA A 7 10.38 -12.52 2.56
C ALA A 7 10.79 -12.03 1.15
N ASP A 8 9.82 -11.72 0.29
CA ASP A 8 10.01 -11.28 -1.09
C ASP A 8 9.79 -9.76 -1.26
N ALA A 9 9.81 -9.00 -0.16
CA ALA A 9 9.59 -7.56 -0.20
C ALA A 9 10.67 -6.87 -1.05
N GLN A 10 10.24 -6.21 -2.14
CA GLN A 10 11.12 -5.61 -3.13
C GLN A 10 10.68 -4.20 -3.49
N ARG A 11 11.65 -3.27 -3.52
CA ARG A 11 11.49 -1.97 -4.18
C ARG A 11 11.59 -2.16 -5.70
N VAL A 12 10.54 -1.79 -6.42
CA VAL A 12 10.44 -1.94 -7.88
C VAL A 12 10.25 -0.60 -8.61
N GLY A 13 10.17 0.52 -7.86
CA GLY A 13 9.93 1.85 -8.42
C GLY A 13 11.01 2.34 -9.39
N GLY A 14 10.57 2.94 -10.50
CA GLY A 14 11.39 3.35 -11.65
C GLY A 14 10.57 3.83 -12.84
N ARG A 15 11.22 4.23 -13.94
CA ARG A 15 10.50 4.65 -15.15
C ARG A 15 9.69 3.46 -15.70
N GLY A 16 8.38 3.64 -15.87
CA GLY A 16 7.50 2.57 -16.38
C GLY A 16 7.09 1.54 -15.32
N ASP A 17 7.26 1.84 -14.04
CA ASP A 17 6.83 0.98 -12.92
C ASP A 17 5.30 0.85 -12.77
N ASN A 18 4.54 1.57 -13.61
CA ASN A 18 3.09 1.59 -13.62
C ASN A 18 2.49 1.92 -12.24
N GLY A 19 3.17 2.73 -11.44
CA GLY A 19 2.66 3.20 -10.14
C GLY A 19 2.85 2.22 -8.99
N ALA A 20 3.73 1.22 -9.11
CA ALA A 20 4.16 0.38 -8.00
C ALA A 20 5.59 0.72 -7.58
N ASP A 21 5.77 1.13 -6.33
CA ASP A 21 7.10 1.38 -5.76
C ASP A 21 7.62 0.17 -4.97
N VAL A 22 6.73 -0.57 -4.31
CA VAL A 22 7.05 -1.78 -3.54
C VAL A 22 6.06 -2.88 -3.84
N LYS A 23 6.57 -4.12 -3.94
CA LYS A 23 5.77 -5.34 -4.01
C LYS A 23 6.23 -6.31 -2.93
N ALA A 24 5.29 -7.05 -2.36
CA ALA A 24 5.58 -8.04 -1.34
C ALA A 24 4.45 -9.08 -1.28
N THR A 25 4.74 -10.23 -0.71
CA THR A 25 3.79 -11.26 -0.36
C THR A 25 3.84 -11.44 1.15
N ASP A 26 2.70 -11.23 1.80
CA ASP A 26 2.65 -11.40 3.25
C ASP A 26 2.59 -12.88 3.66
N PRO A 27 2.76 -13.19 4.96
CA PRO A 27 2.69 -14.58 5.44
C PRO A 27 1.37 -15.31 5.16
N PHE A 28 0.31 -14.57 4.80
CA PHE A 28 -1.01 -15.08 4.45
C PHE A 28 -1.19 -15.28 2.94
N GLY A 29 -0.13 -15.09 2.16
CA GLY A 29 -0.09 -15.28 0.71
C GLY A 29 -0.72 -14.14 -0.09
N ARG A 30 -1.06 -13.00 0.54
CA ARG A 30 -1.66 -11.85 -0.17
C ARG A 30 -0.57 -11.04 -0.86
N ARG A 31 -0.79 -10.66 -2.11
CA ARG A 31 0.13 -9.80 -2.88
C ARG A 31 -0.13 -8.32 -2.57
N TRP A 32 0.85 -7.66 -1.98
CA TRP A 32 0.83 -6.24 -1.69
C TRP A 32 1.49 -5.45 -2.81
N VAL A 33 0.85 -4.35 -3.21
CA VAL A 33 1.38 -3.36 -4.14
C VAL A 33 1.24 -2.00 -3.50
N ILE A 34 2.38 -1.34 -3.26
CA ILE A 34 2.43 -0.07 -2.54
C ILE A 34 2.97 0.99 -3.48
N GLN A 35 2.22 2.07 -3.63
CA GLN A 35 2.70 3.32 -4.21
C GLN A 35 3.10 4.28 -3.09
N CYS A 36 4.28 4.85 -3.20
CA CYS A 36 4.87 5.73 -2.19
C CYS A 36 4.95 7.16 -2.73
N LYS A 37 4.33 8.10 -2.01
CA LYS A 37 4.45 9.53 -2.32
C LYS A 37 5.13 10.29 -1.18
N HIS A 38 6.38 10.69 -1.41
CA HIS A 38 7.08 11.58 -0.50
C HIS A 38 6.69 13.05 -0.72
N ARG A 39 6.37 13.77 0.35
CA ARG A 39 6.14 15.22 0.39
C ARG A 39 7.26 15.87 1.18
N ARG A 40 7.94 16.86 0.58
CA ARG A 40 9.08 17.57 1.21
C ARG A 40 8.70 18.22 2.55
N ALA A 41 7.54 18.85 2.63
CA ALA A 41 7.02 19.45 3.85
C ALA A 41 6.20 18.47 4.73
N GLY A 42 6.22 17.16 4.44
CA GLY A 42 5.51 16.16 5.21
C GLY A 42 4.03 16.50 5.42
N TRP A 43 3.59 16.52 6.69
CA TRP A 43 2.20 16.81 7.07
C TRP A 43 1.73 18.20 6.64
N SER A 44 2.59 19.23 6.75
CA SER A 44 2.24 20.60 6.37
C SER A 44 2.28 20.85 4.86
N GLY A 45 2.74 19.88 4.06
CA GLY A 45 2.81 19.97 2.61
C GLY A 45 1.49 19.73 1.88
N LYS A 46 1.57 19.80 0.54
CA LYS A 46 0.47 19.47 -0.37
C LYS A 46 0.03 18.00 -0.14
N PRO A 47 -1.27 17.74 0.11
CA PRO A 47 -1.76 16.38 0.31
C PRO A 47 -1.68 15.54 -0.98
N VAL A 48 -1.67 14.22 -0.83
CA VAL A 48 -1.93 13.28 -1.94
C VAL A 48 -3.40 13.39 -2.33
N GLY A 49 -3.66 13.54 -3.62
CA GLY A 49 -5.01 13.67 -4.16
C GLY A 49 -5.44 12.41 -4.90
N THR A 50 -6.67 12.44 -5.40
CA THR A 50 -7.27 11.36 -6.17
C THR A 50 -6.49 10.98 -7.45
N PRO A 51 -5.82 11.90 -8.20
CA PRO A 51 -5.06 11.53 -9.39
C PRO A 51 -3.98 10.48 -9.13
N GLU A 52 -3.27 10.55 -8.00
CA GLU A 52 -2.29 9.53 -7.64
C GLU A 52 -2.96 8.16 -7.38
N LEU A 53 -4.15 8.14 -6.79
CA LEU A 53 -4.92 6.91 -6.57
C LEU A 53 -5.46 6.31 -7.87
N HIS A 54 -5.81 7.13 -8.87
CA HIS A 54 -6.25 6.64 -10.18
C HIS A 54 -5.19 5.78 -10.86
N VAL A 55 -3.91 6.19 -10.76
CA VAL A 55 -2.79 5.42 -11.31
C VAL A 55 -2.70 4.06 -10.63
N LEU A 56 -2.63 4.04 -9.29
CA LEU A 56 -2.58 2.80 -8.52
C LEU A 56 -3.78 1.89 -8.78
N ASN A 57 -4.99 2.45 -8.88
CA ASN A 57 -6.20 1.67 -9.13
C ASN A 57 -6.22 1.05 -10.54
N GLY A 58 -5.69 1.77 -11.53
CA GLY A 58 -5.66 1.32 -12.92
C GLY A 58 -4.67 0.17 -13.17
N THR A 59 -3.62 0.06 -12.36
CA THR A 59 -2.51 -0.87 -12.62
C THR A 59 -2.34 -1.92 -11.53
N GLY A 60 -2.72 -1.61 -10.29
CA GLY A 60 -2.40 -2.43 -9.12
C GLY A 60 -2.91 -3.87 -9.22
N ARG A 61 -4.12 -4.10 -9.74
CA ARG A 61 -4.69 -5.46 -9.88
C ARG A 61 -4.35 -6.08 -11.23
N GLN A 62 -4.37 -5.27 -12.28
CA GLN A 62 -4.40 -5.64 -13.68
C GLN A 62 -2.99 -5.94 -14.18
N VAL A 63 -2.01 -5.13 -13.75
CA VAL A 63 -0.61 -5.23 -14.15
C VAL A 63 0.23 -5.90 -13.06
N HIS A 64 -0.13 -5.70 -11.79
CA HIS A 64 0.68 -6.17 -10.66
C HIS A 64 0.07 -7.30 -9.85
N HIS A 65 -1.15 -7.74 -10.21
CA HIS A 65 -1.87 -8.84 -9.53
C HIS A 65 -1.99 -8.63 -8.02
N GLY A 66 -2.10 -7.37 -7.58
CA GLY A 66 -2.18 -6.99 -6.18
C GLY A 66 -3.55 -7.34 -5.58
N ASP A 67 -3.50 -8.05 -4.46
CA ASP A 67 -4.65 -8.29 -3.58
C ASP A 67 -4.87 -7.09 -2.66
N VAL A 68 -3.77 -6.48 -2.21
CA VAL A 68 -3.77 -5.35 -1.27
C VAL A 68 -3.05 -4.17 -1.91
N LEU A 69 -3.81 -3.14 -2.28
CA LEU A 69 -3.27 -1.94 -2.90
C LEU A 69 -3.17 -0.82 -1.87
N VAL A 70 -1.99 -0.23 -1.73
CA VAL A 70 -1.71 0.78 -0.70
C VAL A 70 -1.14 2.05 -1.31
N MET A 71 -1.75 3.20 -1.00
CA MET A 71 -1.12 4.51 -1.18
C MET A 71 -0.49 4.95 0.15
N LEU A 72 0.83 5.09 0.16
CA LEU A 72 1.63 5.44 1.32
C LEU A 72 2.23 6.83 1.15
N THR A 73 2.14 7.68 2.17
CA THR A 73 2.78 8.99 2.19
C THR A 73 3.29 9.38 3.58
N ASN A 74 4.34 10.18 3.63
CA ASN A 74 4.81 10.86 4.85
C ASN A 74 4.03 12.16 5.16
N GLY A 75 2.96 12.44 4.40
CA GLY A 75 2.10 13.61 4.53
C GLY A 75 0.64 13.25 4.78
N ARG A 76 -0.26 14.08 4.25
CA ARG A 76 -1.73 13.93 4.33
C ARG A 76 -2.32 13.43 3.01
N LEU A 77 -3.54 12.89 3.07
CA LEU A 77 -4.40 12.66 1.91
C LEU A 77 -5.60 13.61 1.95
N THR A 78 -6.15 13.95 0.79
CA THR A 78 -7.39 14.75 0.72
C THR A 78 -8.62 13.91 1.10
N GLY A 79 -9.71 14.56 1.49
CA GLY A 79 -11.01 13.89 1.74
C GLY A 79 -11.49 13.10 0.52
N ASN A 80 -11.48 13.72 -0.66
CA ASN A 80 -11.86 13.05 -1.91
C ASN A 80 -10.97 11.83 -2.24
N ALA A 81 -9.69 11.85 -1.85
CA ALA A 81 -8.83 10.67 -2.01
C ALA A 81 -9.22 9.56 -1.04
N ALA A 82 -9.61 9.89 0.19
CA ALA A 82 -10.13 8.93 1.17
C ALA A 82 -11.45 8.30 0.72
N ASP A 83 -12.38 9.10 0.20
CA ASP A 83 -13.66 8.60 -0.32
C ASP A 83 -13.45 7.67 -1.52
N PHE A 84 -12.62 8.09 -2.48
CA PHE A 84 -12.28 7.26 -3.63
C PHE A 84 -11.58 5.96 -3.22
N ALA A 85 -10.62 6.02 -2.29
CA ALA A 85 -9.93 4.83 -1.79
C ALA A 85 -10.91 3.84 -1.18
N ARG A 86 -11.87 4.31 -0.38
CA ARG A 86 -12.91 3.48 0.22
C ARG A 86 -13.76 2.81 -0.85
N ASP A 87 -14.24 3.55 -1.85
CA ASP A 87 -15.09 3.01 -2.93
C ASP A 87 -14.34 1.98 -3.80
N GLN A 88 -13.04 2.20 -4.03
CA GLN A 88 -12.19 1.34 -4.87
C GLN A 88 -11.42 0.27 -4.08
N ARG A 89 -11.66 0.14 -2.77
CA ARG A 89 -10.98 -0.81 -1.87
C ARG A 89 -9.45 -0.67 -1.93
N LEU A 90 -8.97 0.56 -1.87
CA LEU A 90 -7.57 0.92 -1.70
C LEU A 90 -7.31 1.24 -0.23
N HIS A 91 -6.11 0.94 0.24
CA HIS A 91 -5.67 1.26 1.59
C HIS A 91 -4.82 2.52 1.60
N LEU A 92 -5.02 3.34 2.62
CA LEU A 92 -4.30 4.59 2.79
C LEU A 92 -3.40 4.50 4.03
N VAL A 93 -2.14 4.89 3.85
CA VAL A 93 -1.15 5.01 4.93
C VAL A 93 -0.64 6.44 4.90
N ASP A 94 -1.15 7.25 5.82
CA ASP A 94 -0.68 8.62 6.02
C ASP A 94 0.53 8.65 6.97
N ARG A 95 0.99 9.86 7.32
CA ARG A 95 2.13 10.02 8.23
C ARG A 95 1.94 9.34 9.59
N HIS A 96 0.74 9.34 10.15
CA HIS A 96 0.51 8.80 11.49
C HIS A 96 0.53 7.27 11.46
N VAL A 97 -0.18 6.68 10.50
CA VAL A 97 -0.16 5.22 10.30
C VAL A 97 1.25 4.75 9.95
N LEU A 98 1.97 5.50 9.12
CA LEU A 98 3.36 5.22 8.77
C LEU A 98 4.27 5.27 10.00
N ALA A 99 4.12 6.26 10.88
CA ALA A 99 4.92 6.39 12.09
C ALA A 99 4.67 5.22 13.05
N GLU A 100 3.41 4.85 13.23
CA GLU A 100 3.04 3.71 14.06
C GLU A 100 3.59 2.39 13.49
N TRP A 101 3.44 2.18 12.17
CA TRP A 101 4.02 1.03 11.51
C TRP A 101 5.54 1.00 11.63
N ALA A 102 6.21 2.14 11.49
CA ALA A 102 7.67 2.25 11.59
C ALA A 102 8.18 2.00 13.02
N ALA A 103 7.40 2.33 14.06
CA ALA A 103 7.73 2.05 15.44
C ALA A 103 7.81 0.54 15.77
N GLY A 104 7.29 -0.32 14.89
CA GLY A 104 7.47 -1.77 14.96
C GLY A 104 6.56 -2.50 15.94
N SER A 105 5.56 -1.81 16.51
CA SER A 105 4.63 -2.42 17.47
C SER A 105 3.68 -3.44 16.83
N ARG A 106 3.34 -3.25 15.55
CA ARG A 106 2.38 -4.07 14.80
C ARG A 106 2.69 -4.11 13.30
N PRO A 107 2.40 -5.21 12.60
CA PRO A 107 2.51 -5.27 11.14
C PRO A 107 1.42 -4.42 10.46
N LEU A 108 1.65 -4.02 9.21
CA LEU A 108 0.78 -3.05 8.52
C LEU A 108 -0.68 -3.51 8.43
N TRP A 109 -0.93 -4.81 8.23
CA TRP A 109 -2.28 -5.33 8.08
C TRP A 109 -3.12 -5.25 9.35
N GLU A 110 -2.52 -5.08 10.53
CA GLU A 110 -3.25 -4.82 11.78
C GLU A 110 -3.63 -3.35 11.95
N LEU A 111 -2.92 -2.45 11.25
CA LEU A 111 -3.20 -1.01 11.26
C LEU A 111 -4.25 -0.63 10.21
N LEU A 112 -4.47 -1.50 9.21
CA LEU A 112 -5.44 -1.29 8.15
C LEU A 112 -6.81 -1.90 8.52
N ARG A 113 -7.88 -1.13 8.31
CA ARG A 113 -9.24 -1.49 8.77
C ARG A 113 -9.81 -2.79 8.19
N SER A 114 -9.42 -3.20 6.98
CA SER A 114 -10.10 -4.27 6.23
C SER A 114 -9.19 -4.85 5.13
N VAL A 115 -8.19 -5.63 5.50
CA VAL A 115 -7.38 -6.36 4.50
C VAL A 115 -8.13 -7.62 4.04
N PRO A 116 -8.11 -7.97 2.73
CA PRO A 116 -8.70 -9.21 2.23
C PRO A 116 -8.28 -10.45 3.03
N ALA A 117 -9.13 -11.48 3.00
CA ALA A 117 -8.83 -12.77 3.61
C ALA A 117 -7.54 -13.38 3.02
N PRO A 118 -6.83 -14.24 3.78
CA PRO A 118 -5.69 -15.00 3.26
C PRO A 118 -6.01 -15.70 1.94
N ARG A 119 -5.03 -15.76 1.02
CA ARG A 119 -5.20 -16.62 -0.16
C ARG A 119 -5.25 -18.07 0.35
N ARG A 120 -6.29 -18.82 -0.02
CA ARG A 120 -6.27 -20.28 0.18
C ARG A 120 -5.01 -20.80 -0.50
N ARG A 121 -4.13 -21.45 0.26
CA ARG A 121 -3.01 -22.20 -0.34
C ARG A 121 -3.64 -23.17 -1.36
N PRO A 122 -3.13 -23.23 -2.61
CA PRO A 122 -3.46 -24.36 -3.46
C PRO A 122 -3.09 -25.63 -2.69
N PRO A 123 -3.88 -26.72 -2.77
CA PRO A 123 -3.41 -28.00 -2.27
C PRO A 123 -2.05 -28.29 -2.92
N LEU A 124 -1.06 -28.64 -2.10
CA LEU A 124 0.23 -29.11 -2.59
C LEU A 124 -0.07 -30.29 -3.51
N SER A 125 0.26 -30.15 -4.80
CA SER A 125 0.26 -31.25 -5.76
C SER A 125 1.55 -32.04 -5.61
#